data_AF-A0A8H3U505-F1
#
_entry.id   AF-A0A8H3U505-F1
#
_cell.length_a   1.000
_cell.length_b   1.000
_cell.length_c   1.000
_cell.angle_alpha   90.00
_cell.angle_beta   90.00
_cell.angle_gamma   90.00
#
_symmetry.space_group_name_H-M   'P 1'
#
loop_
_entity.id
_entity.type
_entity.pdbx_description
1 polymer ?
#
loop_
_entity_poly.entity_id
_entity_poly.type
_entity_poly.pdbx_seq_one_letter_code
_entity_poly.pdbx_strand_id
1 'polypeptide(L)'
;MAAKIPNDIYQFSILSAYKAGLTQAGPPVRALQGYGSDGIAYLPRNGGELLFLDSTAYFIPPNQGHQASRAASPTSSPPNGSALPSPENENIMEHAKGEILLPFVMVTKFVPEFSLNISGDTEMDSLMDLLECEGPVAGGRNSFMPFRLRGSFSFISLQDVGPSGSSRRSSGATSSSPSAGASLGNENETERKLENVKGTIFGFHGPKWAEGISPTGFHCSFLSERDEEGHARGGRVRDFRADGAVELTWAKTGRFHLGLPTDGKFEELDLGGGKGDANMLSPSSSH
;
A
#
# COMPACT_ATOMS: atom_id res chain seq x y z
N MET A 1 -11.03 -28.05 -11.62
CA MET A 1 -10.54 -26.87 -10.86
C MET A 1 -11.50 -26.66 -9.70
N ALA A 2 -11.02 -26.69 -8.46
CA ALA A 2 -11.85 -26.36 -7.30
C ALA A 2 -12.46 -24.96 -7.52
N ALA A 3 -13.75 -24.78 -7.24
CA ALA A 3 -14.36 -23.47 -7.23
C ALA A 3 -13.54 -22.58 -6.28
N LYS A 4 -12.96 -21.48 -6.79
CA LYS A 4 -12.24 -20.52 -5.95
C LYS A 4 -13.21 -20.01 -4.90
N ILE A 5 -12.98 -20.38 -3.63
CA ILE A 5 -13.77 -19.81 -2.53
C ILE A 5 -13.40 -18.32 -2.48
N PRO A 6 -14.38 -17.42 -2.29
CA PRO A 6 -14.11 -15.99 -2.16
C PRO A 6 -13.11 -15.70 -1.03
N ASN A 7 -12.48 -14.54 -1.10
CA ASN A 7 -11.58 -14.02 -0.06
C ASN A 7 -10.27 -14.80 0.17
N ASP A 8 -9.95 -15.80 -0.66
CA ASP A 8 -8.59 -16.35 -0.73
C ASP A 8 -7.60 -15.26 -1.17
N ILE A 9 -6.45 -15.20 -0.52
CA ILE A 9 -5.35 -14.32 -0.96
C ILE A 9 -4.40 -15.12 -1.84
N TYR A 10 -4.14 -14.59 -3.03
CA TYR A 10 -2.97 -14.93 -3.81
C TYR A 10 -1.92 -13.84 -3.63
N GLN A 11 -0.74 -14.24 -3.18
CA GLN A 11 0.43 -13.37 -3.12
C GLN A 11 1.54 -13.95 -4.00
N PHE A 12 2.19 -13.10 -4.80
CA PHE A 12 3.47 -13.45 -5.43
C PHE A 12 4.61 -12.70 -4.75
N SER A 13 5.69 -13.44 -4.49
CA SER A 13 6.89 -13.01 -3.76
C SER A 13 6.63 -12.66 -2.30
N ILE A 14 7.72 -12.34 -1.60
CA ILE A 14 7.70 -11.87 -0.21
C ILE A 14 8.28 -10.47 -0.13
N LEU A 15 7.80 -9.71 0.85
CA LEU A 15 8.18 -8.32 1.03
C LEU A 15 9.68 -8.14 1.27
N SER A 16 10.32 -9.08 1.98
CA SER A 16 11.77 -9.09 2.21
C SER A 16 12.58 -9.22 0.92
N ALA A 17 12.15 -10.08 -0.01
CA ALA A 17 12.81 -10.24 -1.31
C ALA A 17 12.68 -8.98 -2.17
N TYR A 18 11.49 -8.37 -2.20
CA TYR A 18 11.29 -7.07 -2.87
C TYR A 18 12.20 -5.99 -2.27
N LYS A 19 12.25 -5.89 -0.93
CA LYS A 19 13.11 -4.94 -0.22
C LYS A 19 14.60 -5.20 -0.44
N ALA A 20 15.00 -6.44 -0.66
CA ALA A 20 16.35 -6.82 -1.04
C ALA A 20 16.70 -6.52 -2.52
N GLY A 21 15.75 -5.96 -3.29
CA GLY A 21 15.97 -5.50 -4.66
C GLY A 21 15.50 -6.46 -5.75
N LEU A 22 14.87 -7.58 -5.40
CA LEU A 22 14.33 -8.53 -6.37
C LEU A 22 13.09 -7.94 -7.05
N THR A 23 13.31 -7.33 -8.21
CA THR A 23 12.31 -6.49 -8.89
C THR A 23 11.98 -6.93 -10.32
N GLN A 24 12.53 -8.04 -10.79
CA GLN A 24 12.52 -8.44 -12.21
C GLN A 24 11.60 -9.62 -12.53
N ALA A 25 11.11 -10.32 -11.52
CA ALA A 25 10.27 -11.51 -11.67
C ALA A 25 8.84 -11.22 -11.25
N GLY A 26 7.88 -12.01 -11.75
CA GLY A 26 6.50 -11.99 -11.28
C GLY A 26 5.45 -11.94 -12.38
N PRO A 27 4.16 -12.07 -12.01
CA PRO A 27 3.08 -12.05 -12.98
C PRO A 27 2.94 -10.66 -13.60
N PRO A 28 2.54 -10.57 -14.89
CA PRO A 28 2.21 -9.30 -15.50
C PRO A 28 0.87 -8.77 -14.97
N VAL A 29 0.65 -7.46 -15.00
CA VAL A 29 -0.62 -6.81 -14.59
C VAL A 29 -1.84 -7.45 -15.26
N ARG A 30 -1.76 -7.80 -16.55
CA ARG A 30 -2.88 -8.45 -17.26
C ARG A 30 -3.30 -9.80 -16.68
N ALA A 31 -2.42 -10.47 -15.94
CA ALA A 31 -2.72 -11.76 -15.33
C ALA A 31 -3.51 -11.64 -14.00
N LEU A 32 -3.60 -10.44 -13.41
CA LEU A 32 -4.22 -10.26 -12.08
C LEU A 32 -5.70 -10.65 -12.02
N GLN A 33 -6.45 -10.43 -13.10
CA GLN A 33 -7.85 -10.88 -13.22
C GLN A 33 -7.98 -12.40 -13.12
N GLY A 34 -6.92 -13.13 -13.46
CA GLY A 34 -6.84 -14.58 -13.28
C GLY A 34 -6.68 -15.01 -11.82
N TYR A 35 -6.32 -14.10 -10.90
CA TYR A 35 -6.06 -14.39 -9.48
C TYR A 35 -7.10 -13.77 -8.55
N GLY A 36 -7.56 -12.55 -8.82
CA GLY A 36 -8.54 -11.82 -8.00
C GLY A 36 -9.21 -10.67 -8.75
N SER A 37 -9.95 -9.86 -8.01
CA SER A 37 -10.59 -8.62 -8.47
C SER A 37 -9.98 -7.38 -7.81
N ASP A 38 -9.37 -7.55 -6.64
CA ASP A 38 -8.91 -6.45 -5.80
C ASP A 38 -7.57 -6.79 -5.17
N GLY A 39 -6.72 -5.79 -4.97
CA GLY A 39 -5.40 -6.00 -4.39
C GLY A 39 -4.47 -4.81 -4.46
N ILE A 40 -3.24 -5.09 -4.09
CA ILE A 40 -2.11 -4.16 -4.10
C ILE A 40 -0.94 -4.83 -4.82
N ALA A 41 -0.11 -4.06 -5.50
CA ALA A 41 1.14 -4.57 -6.04
C ALA A 41 2.23 -3.51 -6.01
N TYR A 42 3.48 -3.95 -6.00
CA TYR A 42 4.65 -3.07 -6.05
C TYR A 42 5.34 -3.23 -7.39
N LEU A 43 5.85 -2.12 -7.92
CA LEU A 43 6.37 -2.08 -9.28
C LEU A 43 7.89 -2.29 -9.31
N PRO A 44 8.44 -2.76 -10.45
CA PRO A 44 9.86 -2.94 -10.62
C PRO A 44 10.66 -1.68 -10.32
N ARG A 45 11.90 -1.86 -9.81
CA ARG A 45 12.87 -0.77 -9.60
C ARG A 45 12.35 0.37 -8.72
N ASN A 46 11.49 0.05 -7.75
CA ASN A 46 10.80 1.05 -6.93
C ASN A 46 10.00 2.07 -7.75
N GLY A 47 9.50 1.63 -8.90
CA GLY A 47 8.76 2.46 -9.87
C GLY A 47 7.35 2.79 -9.43
N GLY A 48 7.05 2.79 -8.12
CA GLY A 48 5.74 3.06 -7.56
C GLY A 48 5.00 1.81 -7.08
N GLU A 49 3.69 1.94 -6.98
CA GLU A 49 2.76 0.92 -6.52
C GLU A 49 1.58 0.84 -7.47
N LEU A 50 0.72 -0.14 -7.23
CA LEU A 50 -0.47 -0.40 -7.99
C LEU A 50 -1.62 -0.69 -7.04
N LEU A 51 -2.75 -0.02 -7.25
CA LEU A 51 -4.04 -0.38 -6.67
C LEU A 51 -4.81 -1.18 -7.71
N PHE A 52 -5.19 -2.40 -7.39
CA PHE A 52 -6.10 -3.20 -8.19
C PHE A 52 -7.46 -3.15 -7.50
N LEU A 53 -8.46 -2.59 -8.17
CA LEU A 53 -9.79 -2.37 -7.59
C LEU A 53 -10.84 -2.66 -8.65
N ASP A 54 -11.82 -3.50 -8.31
CA ASP A 54 -12.91 -3.90 -9.21
C ASP A 54 -12.40 -4.33 -10.60
N SER A 55 -11.35 -5.17 -10.62
CA SER A 55 -10.66 -5.69 -11.81
C SER A 55 -9.94 -4.66 -12.68
N THR A 56 -9.76 -3.44 -12.17
CA THR A 56 -9.04 -2.35 -12.83
C THR A 56 -7.75 -2.04 -12.09
N ALA A 57 -6.64 -1.96 -12.82
CA ALA A 57 -5.33 -1.65 -12.25
C ALA A 57 -5.00 -0.17 -12.43
N TYR A 58 -4.76 0.52 -11.31
CA TYR A 58 -4.37 1.92 -11.25
C TYR A 58 -2.93 2.06 -10.78
N PHE A 59 -2.16 2.88 -11.48
CA PHE A 59 -0.78 3.19 -11.18
C PHE A 59 -0.69 4.28 -10.11
N ILE A 60 0.14 4.03 -9.10
CA ILE A 60 0.52 5.01 -8.08
C ILE A 60 1.99 5.34 -8.34
N PRO A 61 2.31 6.53 -8.89
CA PRO A 61 3.68 6.89 -9.20
C PRO A 61 4.54 6.95 -7.94
N PRO A 62 5.84 6.59 -8.03
CA PRO A 62 6.76 6.86 -6.96
C PRO A 62 6.96 8.36 -6.88
N ASN A 63 6.98 8.93 -5.68
CA ASN A 63 7.21 10.36 -5.58
C ASN A 63 8.65 10.67 -6.01
N GLN A 64 8.78 11.37 -7.14
CA GLN A 64 10.03 12.02 -7.52
C GLN A 64 10.19 13.23 -6.60
N GLY A 65 10.66 13.02 -5.37
CA GLY A 65 11.29 14.12 -4.65
C GLY A 65 12.34 14.71 -5.58
N HIS A 66 12.16 15.98 -6.01
CA HIS A 66 12.99 16.71 -6.97
C HIS A 66 14.41 16.15 -7.15
N GLN A 67 14.57 15.16 -8.02
CA GLN A 67 15.84 14.73 -8.61
C GLN A 67 15.58 14.21 -10.03
N ALA A 68 14.80 14.96 -10.82
CA ALA A 68 15.16 15.10 -12.21
C ALA A 68 16.45 15.93 -12.23
N SER A 69 17.56 15.23 -12.43
CA SER A 69 18.88 15.79 -12.66
C SER A 69 18.81 17.05 -13.52
N ARG A 70 19.35 18.15 -13.00
CA ARG A 70 20.15 19.10 -13.77
C ARG A 70 21.25 18.32 -14.48
N ALA A 71 20.89 17.69 -15.61
CA ALA A 71 21.79 17.18 -16.62
C ALA A 71 21.48 17.92 -17.92
N ALA A 72 21.51 19.25 -17.84
CA ALA A 72 21.76 20.11 -18.98
C ALA A 72 22.95 20.99 -18.61
N SER A 73 24.01 20.86 -19.39
CA SER A 73 25.26 21.61 -19.32
C SER A 73 25.02 23.12 -19.17
N PRO A 74 25.88 23.87 -18.46
CA PRO A 74 25.66 25.29 -18.22
C PRO A 74 26.12 26.10 -19.44
N THR A 75 25.31 26.21 -20.48
CA THR A 75 25.49 27.25 -21.52
C THR A 75 24.21 27.43 -22.32
N SER A 76 23.34 28.32 -21.85
CA SER A 76 22.57 29.29 -22.65
C SER A 76 21.34 29.72 -21.86
N SER A 77 21.16 31.03 -21.71
CA SER A 77 19.98 31.68 -21.14
C SER A 77 18.67 31.13 -21.74
N PRO A 78 17.57 31.02 -20.97
CA PRO A 78 16.32 30.52 -21.50
C PRO A 78 15.66 31.56 -22.43
N PRO A 79 15.10 31.15 -23.59
CA PRO A 79 14.11 31.96 -24.27
C PRO A 79 12.76 31.85 -23.56
N ASN A 80 12.02 32.95 -23.55
CA ASN A 80 10.66 33.08 -23.02
C ASN A 80 9.74 31.93 -23.50
N GLY A 81 8.92 31.39 -22.59
CA GLY A 81 7.65 30.75 -22.95
C GLY A 81 7.41 29.29 -22.56
N SER A 82 8.03 28.76 -21.50
CA SER A 82 7.55 27.48 -20.91
C SER A 82 6.76 27.78 -19.64
N ALA A 83 5.45 27.56 -19.68
CA ALA A 83 4.61 27.50 -18.50
C ALA A 83 5.21 26.50 -17.50
N LEU A 84 5.23 26.86 -16.21
CA LEU A 84 5.40 25.88 -15.15
C LEU A 84 4.25 24.86 -15.26
N PRO A 85 4.47 23.56 -15.00
CA PRO A 85 3.35 22.63 -14.85
C PRO A 85 2.46 23.14 -13.72
N SER A 86 1.17 23.34 -14.01
CA SER A 86 0.17 23.73 -13.02
C SER A 86 0.08 22.65 -11.92
N PRO A 87 -0.18 23.02 -10.66
CA PRO A 87 -0.39 22.08 -9.53
C PRO A 87 -1.63 21.17 -9.67
N GLU A 88 -2.31 21.23 -10.81
CA GLU A 88 -3.63 20.64 -11.06
C GLU A 88 -3.56 19.15 -11.48
N ASN A 89 -2.37 18.65 -11.83
CA ASN A 89 -2.16 17.28 -12.36
C ASN A 89 -1.54 16.29 -11.35
N GLU A 90 -1.44 16.65 -10.07
CA GLU A 90 -0.82 15.77 -9.07
C GLU A 90 -1.80 14.72 -8.54
N ASN A 91 -1.30 13.49 -8.32
CA ASN A 91 -2.04 12.34 -7.79
C ASN A 91 -3.14 11.76 -8.70
N ILE A 92 -3.12 12.04 -10.01
CA ILE A 92 -4.03 11.40 -10.98
C ILE A 92 -3.68 9.89 -11.09
N MET A 93 -4.70 9.05 -10.96
CA MET A 93 -4.61 7.60 -10.99
C MET A 93 -4.79 7.09 -12.43
N GLU A 94 -3.67 6.87 -13.11
CA GLU A 94 -3.66 6.33 -14.48
C GLU A 94 -3.83 4.80 -14.51
N HIS A 95 -4.25 4.26 -15.66
CA HIS A 95 -4.31 2.81 -15.84
C HIS A 95 -2.93 2.18 -15.99
N ALA A 96 -2.66 1.13 -15.22
CA ALA A 96 -1.41 0.40 -15.31
C ALA A 96 -1.33 -0.41 -16.62
N LYS A 97 -0.15 -0.40 -17.27
CA LYS A 97 0.08 -1.16 -18.50
C LYS A 97 0.11 -2.66 -18.21
N GLY A 98 -0.64 -3.44 -19.01
CA GLY A 98 -0.81 -4.88 -18.83
C GLY A 98 0.46 -5.73 -18.90
N GLU A 99 1.55 -5.21 -19.48
CA GLU A 99 2.84 -5.89 -19.65
C GLU A 99 3.80 -5.73 -18.46
N ILE A 100 3.51 -4.82 -17.53
CA ILE A 100 4.41 -4.59 -16.40
C ILE A 100 4.40 -5.82 -15.49
N LEU A 101 5.59 -6.36 -15.21
CA LEU A 101 5.78 -7.46 -14.26
C LEU A 101 5.73 -6.95 -12.83
N LEU A 102 5.11 -7.71 -11.94
CA LEU A 102 4.88 -7.31 -10.55
C LEU A 102 5.77 -8.13 -9.60
N PRO A 103 6.90 -7.58 -9.13
CA PRO A 103 7.80 -8.27 -8.20
C PRO A 103 7.21 -8.56 -6.84
N PHE A 104 6.16 -7.86 -6.47
CA PHE A 104 5.32 -8.20 -5.34
C PHE A 104 3.87 -7.89 -5.71
N VAL A 105 2.96 -8.81 -5.46
CA VAL A 105 1.52 -8.55 -5.61
C VAL A 105 0.75 -9.38 -4.61
N MET A 106 -0.32 -8.80 -4.07
CA MET A 106 -1.27 -9.45 -3.18
C MET A 106 -2.68 -9.10 -3.65
N VAL A 107 -3.42 -10.11 -4.10
CA VAL A 107 -4.77 -9.96 -4.66
C VAL A 107 -5.73 -10.97 -4.07
N THR A 108 -7.00 -10.62 -4.07
CA THR A 108 -8.09 -11.50 -3.65
C THR A 108 -9.32 -11.30 -4.54
N LYS A 109 -10.19 -12.30 -4.58
CA LYS A 109 -11.55 -12.13 -5.10
C LYS A 109 -12.42 -11.65 -3.95
N PHE A 110 -12.47 -10.34 -3.76
CA PHE A 110 -13.12 -9.73 -2.60
C PHE A 110 -14.63 -9.90 -2.69
N VAL A 111 -15.20 -10.52 -1.67
CA VAL A 111 -16.65 -10.57 -1.43
C VAL A 111 -16.84 -10.21 0.03
N PRO A 112 -17.50 -9.07 0.34
CA PRO A 112 -17.65 -8.64 1.71
C PRO A 112 -18.48 -9.66 2.50
N GLU A 113 -17.96 -10.07 3.66
CA GLU A 113 -18.64 -10.98 4.60
C GLU A 113 -19.27 -10.20 5.76
N PHE A 114 -18.65 -9.08 6.10
CA PHE A 114 -19.05 -8.19 7.18
C PHE A 114 -19.18 -6.77 6.64
N SER A 115 -20.12 -6.02 7.23
CA SER A 115 -20.40 -4.63 6.89
C SER A 115 -20.76 -3.87 8.16
N LEU A 116 -20.22 -2.66 8.28
CA LEU A 116 -20.50 -1.71 9.34
C LEU A 116 -20.71 -0.33 8.74
N ASN A 117 -21.84 0.29 9.05
CA ASN A 117 -22.09 1.69 8.73
C ASN A 117 -21.65 2.54 9.91
N ILE A 118 -20.55 3.24 9.75
CA ILE A 118 -19.98 4.10 10.78
C ILE A 118 -20.58 5.50 10.57
N SER A 119 -21.17 6.06 11.61
CA SER A 119 -21.70 7.42 11.61
C SER A 119 -20.85 8.31 12.49
N GLY A 120 -20.39 9.44 11.95
CA GLY A 120 -19.59 10.42 12.67
C GLY A 120 -18.12 10.37 12.28
N ASP A 121 -17.30 11.07 13.06
CA ASP A 121 -15.88 11.22 12.75
C ASP A 121 -15.15 9.88 12.93
N THR A 122 -14.57 9.39 11.84
CA THR A 122 -13.82 8.12 11.83
C THR A 122 -12.38 8.37 11.41
N GLU A 123 -11.45 7.94 12.25
CA GLU A 123 -10.01 8.03 12.03
C GLU A 123 -9.43 6.64 11.74
N MET A 124 -8.28 6.59 11.06
CA MET A 124 -7.64 5.35 10.63
C MET A 124 -7.25 4.45 11.81
N ASP A 125 -6.78 5.01 12.91
CA ASP A 125 -6.37 4.25 14.10
C ASP A 125 -7.55 3.52 14.77
N SER A 126 -8.74 4.11 14.74
CA SER A 126 -9.97 3.50 15.28
C SER A 126 -10.46 2.31 14.46
N LEU A 127 -10.01 2.17 13.21
CA LEU A 127 -10.45 1.10 12.31
C LEU A 127 -10.02 -0.28 12.84
N MET A 128 -8.83 -0.38 13.46
CA MET A 128 -8.38 -1.64 14.07
C MET A 128 -9.28 -2.07 15.20
N ASP A 129 -9.57 -1.13 16.10
CA ASP A 129 -10.40 -1.40 17.28
C ASP A 129 -11.79 -1.86 16.84
N LEU A 130 -12.37 -1.25 15.79
CA LEU A 130 -13.64 -1.68 15.20
C LEU A 130 -13.57 -3.11 14.64
N LEU A 131 -12.52 -3.47 13.89
CA LEU A 131 -12.36 -4.82 13.34
C LEU A 131 -12.13 -5.87 14.45
N GLU A 132 -11.45 -5.52 15.53
CA GLU A 132 -11.23 -6.41 16.67
C GLU A 132 -12.48 -6.54 17.56
N CYS A 133 -13.30 -5.49 17.68
CA CYS A 133 -14.54 -5.48 18.48
C CYS A 133 -15.59 -6.49 17.98
N GLU A 134 -15.66 -6.76 16.67
CA GLU A 134 -16.56 -7.77 16.09
C GLU A 134 -16.15 -9.22 16.43
N GLY A 135 -15.01 -9.39 17.10
CA GLY A 135 -14.56 -10.66 17.68
C GLY A 135 -13.93 -11.62 16.66
N PRO A 136 -13.47 -12.80 17.11
CA PRO A 136 -12.67 -13.74 16.31
C PRO A 136 -13.41 -14.31 15.09
N VAL A 137 -14.73 -14.13 15.02
CA VAL A 137 -15.57 -14.54 13.89
C VAL A 137 -15.29 -13.64 12.69
N ALA A 138 -15.23 -12.32 12.88
CA ALA A 138 -15.03 -11.33 11.83
C ALA A 138 -13.56 -11.10 11.45
N GLY A 139 -12.63 -11.70 12.20
CA GLY A 139 -11.19 -11.59 11.97
C GLY A 139 -10.46 -11.19 13.25
N GLY A 140 -9.26 -10.66 13.11
CA GLY A 140 -8.46 -10.21 14.25
C GLY A 140 -6.97 -10.29 14.00
N ARG A 141 -6.17 -10.14 15.07
CA ARG A 141 -4.70 -9.95 15.05
C ARG A 141 -3.89 -10.96 14.23
N ASN A 142 -4.42 -12.16 14.02
CA ASN A 142 -3.75 -13.25 13.30
C ASN A 142 -4.34 -13.51 11.90
N SER A 143 -5.42 -12.84 11.53
CA SER A 143 -6.09 -13.03 10.24
C SER A 143 -5.64 -11.96 9.26
N PHE A 144 -5.42 -12.36 8.01
CA PHE A 144 -5.47 -11.41 6.91
C PHE A 144 -6.91 -10.99 6.66
N MET A 145 -7.14 -9.70 6.47
CA MET A 145 -8.46 -9.16 6.20
C MET A 145 -8.38 -8.14 5.07
N PRO A 146 -8.83 -8.47 3.83
CA PRO A 146 -9.15 -7.43 2.87
C PRO A 146 -10.30 -6.59 3.40
N PHE A 147 -10.20 -5.28 3.22
CA PHE A 147 -11.24 -4.35 3.60
C PHE A 147 -11.41 -3.26 2.55
N ARG A 148 -12.63 -2.72 2.51
CA ARG A 148 -13.02 -1.63 1.65
C ARG A 148 -13.82 -0.63 2.47
N LEU A 149 -13.42 0.63 2.38
CA LEU A 149 -14.07 1.75 3.03
C LEU A 149 -14.60 2.69 1.94
N ARG A 150 -15.90 2.96 1.94
CA ARG A 150 -16.54 3.84 0.96
C ARG A 150 -17.27 4.97 1.67
N GLY A 151 -16.98 6.20 1.27
CA GLY A 151 -17.61 7.36 1.89
C GLY A 151 -17.00 8.68 1.45
N SER A 152 -17.36 9.72 2.20
CA SER A 152 -16.77 11.04 2.11
C SER A 152 -15.69 11.21 3.17
N PHE A 153 -14.61 11.87 2.79
CA PHE A 153 -13.46 12.10 3.63
C PHE A 153 -13.17 13.60 3.70
N SER A 154 -13.26 14.15 4.91
CA SER A 154 -12.79 15.51 5.19
C SER A 154 -11.33 15.67 4.76
N PHE A 155 -10.50 14.65 5.01
CA PHE A 155 -9.21 14.54 4.35
C PHE A 155 -8.67 13.12 4.21
N ILE A 156 -7.75 12.97 3.25
CA ILE A 156 -6.88 11.81 3.07
C ILE A 156 -5.45 12.30 2.90
N SER A 157 -4.54 11.84 3.76
CA SER A 157 -3.11 12.06 3.64
C SER A 157 -2.46 10.91 2.87
N LEU A 158 -1.69 11.24 1.83
CA LEU A 158 -1.00 10.27 0.99
C LEU A 158 0.45 10.05 1.46
N GLN A 159 0.91 8.82 1.33
CA GLN A 159 2.29 8.41 1.60
C GLN A 159 3.10 8.34 0.30
N ASP A 160 4.37 8.76 0.38
CA ASP A 160 5.32 8.57 -0.69
C ASP A 160 5.60 7.08 -0.89
N VAL A 161 5.48 6.64 -2.14
CA VAL A 161 5.81 5.28 -2.56
C VAL A 161 7.21 5.27 -3.18
N GLY A 162 8.00 4.24 -2.89
CA GLY A 162 9.35 4.06 -3.46
C GLY A 162 10.46 3.95 -2.41
N PRO A 163 11.75 4.10 -2.80
CA PRO A 163 12.91 3.74 -1.97
C PRO A 163 13.01 4.55 -0.67
N SER A 164 12.42 5.74 -0.62
CA SER A 164 12.43 6.63 0.55
C SER A 164 11.17 6.54 1.40
N GLY A 165 10.17 5.73 1.00
CA GLY A 165 8.88 5.59 1.70
C GLY A 165 8.98 4.86 3.05
N SER A 166 10.13 4.25 3.35
CA SER A 166 10.46 3.82 4.72
C SER A 166 10.87 5.02 5.56
N SER A 167 9.90 5.90 5.89
CA SER A 167 10.12 6.83 6.98
C SER A 167 10.47 6.01 8.22
N ARG A 168 11.69 6.21 8.72
CA ARG A 168 12.23 5.58 9.93
C ARG A 168 11.23 5.73 11.07
N ARG A 169 10.43 4.71 11.36
CA ARG A 169 10.00 4.49 12.75
C ARG A 169 11.18 3.90 13.49
N SER A 170 12.08 4.78 13.92
CA SER A 170 13.06 4.44 14.95
C SER A 170 12.30 4.08 16.22
N SER A 171 12.34 2.80 16.52
CA SER A 171 12.06 2.21 17.82
C SER A 171 12.85 2.90 18.94
N GLY A 172 12.15 3.32 20.00
CA GLY A 172 12.69 3.40 21.36
C GLY A 172 13.10 4.78 21.87
N ALA A 173 12.38 5.18 22.92
CA ALA A 173 12.84 5.96 24.09
C ALA A 173 12.76 7.51 24.08
N THR A 174 11.92 7.95 25.03
CA THR A 174 12.00 9.12 25.91
C THR A 174 11.62 10.51 25.38
N SER A 175 10.61 11.03 26.07
CA SER A 175 10.22 12.44 26.19
C SER A 175 11.38 13.43 26.27
N SER A 176 11.40 14.38 25.35
CA SER A 176 11.79 15.77 25.63
C SER A 176 11.18 16.71 24.59
N SER A 177 10.62 17.82 25.09
CA SER A 177 9.96 18.89 24.34
C SER A 177 10.93 19.61 23.37
N PRO A 178 10.43 20.34 22.36
CA PRO A 178 11.18 20.70 21.15
C PRO A 178 12.04 21.95 21.33
N SER A 179 13.26 21.92 20.80
CA SER A 179 14.04 23.13 20.54
C SER A 179 13.71 23.64 19.13
N ALA A 180 13.17 24.86 19.09
CA ALA A 180 12.91 25.63 17.88
C ALA A 180 14.16 25.80 17.00
N GLY A 181 13.98 25.70 15.68
CA GLY A 181 14.98 26.15 14.71
C GLY A 181 14.84 25.51 13.33
N ALA A 182 13.94 26.07 12.51
CA ALA A 182 13.95 26.15 11.04
C ALA A 182 12.58 25.79 10.44
N SER A 183 11.76 26.83 10.28
CA SER A 183 10.60 26.83 9.40
C SER A 183 11.10 26.70 7.95
N LEU A 184 11.13 25.47 7.44
CA LEU A 184 11.08 25.17 6.01
C LEU A 184 9.62 24.84 5.72
N GLY A 185 9.00 25.65 4.86
CA GLY A 185 7.54 25.79 4.73
C GLY A 185 6.75 24.52 4.45
N ASN A 186 5.54 24.51 4.99
CA ASN A 186 4.46 23.53 4.90
C ASN A 186 3.79 23.48 3.51
N GLU A 187 4.55 23.60 2.42
CA GLU A 187 3.99 23.61 1.05
C GLU A 187 3.73 22.16 0.61
N ASN A 188 4.71 21.29 0.87
CA ASN A 188 4.69 19.86 0.54
C ASN A 188 3.65 19.04 1.33
N GLU A 189 3.18 19.50 2.50
CA GLU A 189 2.17 18.79 3.31
C GLU A 189 0.76 19.02 2.78
N THR A 190 0.47 20.21 2.25
CA THR A 190 -0.85 20.56 1.70
C THR A 190 -1.13 19.79 0.41
N GLU A 191 -0.11 19.61 -0.44
CA GLU A 191 -0.20 18.87 -1.72
C GLU A 191 -0.40 17.36 -1.52
N ARG A 192 0.02 16.81 -0.38
CA ARG A 192 -0.16 15.39 -0.02
C ARG A 192 -1.51 15.09 0.62
N LYS A 193 -2.36 16.11 0.77
CA LYS A 193 -3.64 15.99 1.45
C LYS A 193 -4.75 16.25 0.44
N LEU A 194 -5.57 15.24 0.19
CA LEU A 194 -6.81 15.39 -0.55
C LEU A 194 -7.88 15.82 0.45
N GLU A 195 -8.50 16.98 0.25
CA GLU A 195 -9.53 17.51 1.15
C GLU A 195 -10.93 17.37 0.55
N ASN A 196 -11.92 17.13 1.41
CA ASN A 196 -13.34 17.02 1.06
C ASN A 196 -13.59 16.12 -0.16
N VAL A 197 -13.01 14.93 -0.14
CA VAL A 197 -12.99 14.01 -1.27
C VAL A 197 -13.87 12.80 -0.99
N LYS A 198 -14.63 12.38 -2.00
CA LYS A 198 -15.42 11.15 -1.95
C LYS A 198 -14.73 10.06 -2.74
N GLY A 199 -14.76 8.83 -2.23
CA GLY A 199 -14.12 7.72 -2.92
C GLY A 199 -14.10 6.42 -2.14
N THR A 200 -13.15 5.59 -2.51
CA THR A 200 -12.97 4.23 -1.97
C THR A 200 -11.54 4.05 -1.50
N ILE A 201 -11.37 3.62 -0.26
CA ILE A 201 -10.12 3.05 0.25
C ILE A 201 -10.24 1.53 0.14
N PHE A 202 -9.23 0.89 -0.43
CA PHE A 202 -9.11 -0.57 -0.42
C PHE A 202 -7.72 -0.97 0.05
N GLY A 203 -7.65 -2.06 0.81
CA GLY A 203 -6.38 -2.61 1.25
C GLY A 203 -6.52 -3.88 2.04
N PHE A 204 -5.43 -4.23 2.70
CA PHE A 204 -5.37 -5.38 3.59
C PHE A 204 -4.96 -4.95 4.99
N HIS A 205 -5.59 -5.55 5.97
CA HIS A 205 -4.99 -5.75 7.27
C HIS A 205 -4.10 -7.00 7.22
N GLY A 206 -2.80 -6.81 7.40
CA GLY A 206 -1.84 -7.89 7.54
C GLY A 206 -1.51 -8.18 9.00
N PRO A 207 -1.56 -9.44 9.46
CA PRO A 207 -1.21 -9.79 10.83
C PRO A 207 0.30 -9.62 11.08
N LYS A 208 0.67 -9.28 12.32
CA LYS A 208 2.09 -9.00 12.67
C LYS A 208 3.04 -10.17 12.38
N TRP A 209 2.56 -11.41 12.49
CA TRP A 209 3.37 -12.61 12.22
C TRP A 209 3.83 -12.70 10.76
N ALA A 210 3.16 -12.00 9.83
CA ALA A 210 3.50 -11.99 8.41
C ALA A 210 4.59 -10.96 8.05
N GLU A 211 5.25 -10.36 9.04
CA GLU A 211 6.34 -9.42 8.81
C GLU A 211 7.44 -10.04 7.94
N GLY A 212 7.89 -9.29 6.93
CA GLY A 212 8.84 -9.77 5.92
C GLY A 212 8.20 -10.61 4.81
N ILE A 213 7.04 -11.23 5.04
CA ILE A 213 6.28 -11.96 4.02
C ILE A 213 5.33 -11.00 3.28
N SER A 214 4.53 -10.25 4.02
CA SER A 214 3.48 -9.36 3.50
C SER A 214 3.53 -8.01 4.25
N PRO A 215 2.87 -6.95 3.74
CA PRO A 215 2.60 -5.76 4.54
C PRO A 215 1.82 -6.13 5.81
N THR A 216 2.19 -5.54 6.95
CA THR A 216 1.54 -5.74 8.25
C THR A 216 0.83 -4.46 8.69
N GLY A 217 -0.20 -4.60 9.53
CA GLY A 217 -1.10 -3.50 9.84
C GLY A 217 -1.98 -3.15 8.63
N PHE A 218 -2.50 -1.93 8.60
CA PHE A 218 -3.27 -1.44 7.45
C PHE A 218 -2.35 -1.00 6.31
N HIS A 219 -2.48 -1.66 5.17
CA HIS A 219 -1.81 -1.29 3.94
C HIS A 219 -2.86 -1.08 2.86
N CYS A 220 -3.25 0.18 2.67
CA CYS A 220 -4.38 0.55 1.81
C CYS A 220 -4.06 1.74 0.90
N SER A 221 -4.83 1.86 -0.17
CA SER A 221 -4.73 2.95 -1.13
C SER A 221 -6.12 3.53 -1.36
N PHE A 222 -6.15 4.81 -1.70
CA PHE A 222 -7.37 5.55 -1.99
C PHE A 222 -7.53 5.75 -3.50
N LEU A 223 -8.78 5.73 -3.95
CA LEU A 223 -9.21 6.15 -5.27
C LEU A 223 -10.47 7.01 -5.12
N SER A 224 -10.41 8.26 -5.60
CA SER A 224 -11.56 9.17 -5.60
C SER A 224 -12.61 8.75 -6.62
N GLU A 225 -13.83 9.28 -6.45
CA GLU A 225 -14.76 9.37 -7.57
C GLU A 225 -14.14 10.21 -8.70
N ARG A 226 -14.60 9.98 -9.93
CA ARG A 226 -14.14 10.75 -11.08
C ARG A 226 -14.71 12.16 -11.03
N ASP A 227 -13.88 13.16 -11.30
CA ASP A 227 -14.32 14.54 -11.46
C ASP A 227 -15.02 14.77 -12.81
N GLU A 228 -15.39 16.02 -13.08
CA GLU A 228 -16.08 16.43 -14.31
C GLU A 228 -15.26 16.18 -15.58
N GLU A 229 -13.93 16.15 -15.45
CA GLU A 229 -12.99 15.86 -16.53
C GLU A 229 -12.75 14.35 -16.71
N GLY A 230 -13.29 13.53 -15.80
CA GLY A 230 -13.16 12.08 -15.81
C GLY A 230 -11.91 11.57 -15.11
N HIS A 231 -11.14 12.43 -14.46
CA HIS A 231 -9.93 12.05 -13.73
C HIS A 231 -10.29 11.51 -12.34
N ALA A 232 -9.58 10.46 -11.91
CA ALA A 232 -9.63 9.97 -10.55
C ALA A 232 -8.30 10.28 -9.87
N ARG A 233 -8.34 10.71 -8.60
CA ARG A 233 -7.16 11.02 -7.79
C ARG A 233 -6.98 9.97 -6.71
N GLY A 234 -5.75 9.74 -6.26
CA GLY A 234 -5.50 8.68 -5.29
C GLY A 234 -4.03 8.46 -4.95
N GLY A 235 -3.78 7.40 -4.19
CA GLY A 235 -2.43 7.03 -3.77
C GLY A 235 -2.42 6.11 -2.55
N ARG A 236 -1.22 5.79 -2.04
CA ARG A 236 -1.03 5.05 -0.78
C ARG A 236 -1.54 5.91 0.38
N VAL A 237 -2.45 5.38 1.18
CA VAL A 237 -3.00 6.12 2.32
C VAL A 237 -2.02 6.04 3.49
N ARG A 238 -1.72 7.20 4.07
CA ARG A 238 -1.01 7.34 5.34
C ARG A 238 -1.99 7.47 6.50
N ASP A 239 -2.99 8.31 6.31
CA ASP A 239 -3.99 8.66 7.31
C ASP A 239 -5.23 9.23 6.61
N PHE A 240 -6.38 9.19 7.27
CA PHE A 240 -7.61 9.81 6.79
C PHE A 240 -8.52 10.20 7.95
N ARG A 241 -9.40 11.16 7.68
CA ARG A 241 -10.56 11.43 8.53
C ARG A 241 -11.81 11.47 7.67
N ALA A 242 -12.75 10.61 8.00
CA ALA A 242 -14.07 10.65 7.42
C ALA A 242 -15.01 11.51 8.23
N ASP A 243 -15.86 12.25 7.52
CA ASP A 243 -16.95 13.06 8.04
C ASP A 243 -18.30 12.46 7.60
N GLY A 244 -19.07 11.99 8.58
CA GLY A 244 -20.42 11.47 8.33
C GLY A 244 -20.49 9.96 8.16
N ALA A 245 -21.31 9.50 7.22
CA ALA A 245 -21.60 8.07 7.06
C ALA A 245 -20.60 7.40 6.12
N VAL A 246 -19.88 6.41 6.66
CA VAL A 246 -18.93 5.59 5.90
C VAL A 246 -19.31 4.13 6.00
N GLU A 247 -19.29 3.46 4.86
CA GLU A 247 -19.50 2.01 4.78
C GLU A 247 -18.14 1.31 4.85
N LEU A 248 -17.90 0.61 5.95
CA LEU A 248 -16.79 -0.34 6.08
C LEU A 248 -17.30 -1.73 5.74
N THR A 249 -16.66 -2.38 4.77
CA THR A 249 -16.87 -3.80 4.48
C THR A 249 -15.54 -4.54 4.52
N TRP A 250 -15.57 -5.79 4.99
CA TRP A 250 -14.37 -6.62 5.05
C TRP A 250 -14.72 -8.09 5.01
N ALA A 251 -13.69 -8.92 4.90
CA ALA A 251 -13.81 -10.36 4.97
C ALA A 251 -12.63 -10.97 5.70
N LYS A 252 -12.82 -12.16 6.26
CA LYS A 252 -11.76 -12.91 6.93
C LYS A 252 -11.15 -13.90 5.94
N THR A 253 -9.83 -13.82 5.72
CA THR A 253 -9.17 -14.77 4.82
C THR A 253 -8.79 -16.06 5.54
N GLY A 254 -9.30 -17.19 5.07
CA GLY A 254 -8.95 -18.53 5.57
C GLY A 254 -7.84 -19.24 4.80
N ARG A 255 -7.47 -18.76 3.61
CA ARG A 255 -6.46 -19.40 2.75
C ARG A 255 -5.52 -18.38 2.10
N PHE A 256 -4.24 -18.71 2.15
CA PHE A 256 -3.16 -17.87 1.67
C PHE A 256 -2.29 -18.69 0.72
N HIS A 257 -2.27 -18.32 -0.56
CA HIS A 257 -1.45 -18.95 -1.59
C HIS A 257 -0.27 -18.04 -1.90
N LEU A 258 0.92 -18.47 -1.48
CA LEU A 258 2.18 -17.78 -1.75
C LEU A 258 2.89 -18.41 -2.95
N GLY A 259 2.96 -17.68 -4.05
CA GLY A 259 3.87 -17.99 -5.15
C GLY A 259 5.24 -17.37 -4.88
N LEU A 260 6.31 -18.14 -5.02
CA LEU A 260 7.68 -17.65 -4.85
C LEU A 260 8.38 -17.50 -6.21
N PRO A 261 9.27 -16.51 -6.38
CA PRO A 261 10.24 -16.51 -7.47
C PRO A 261 11.09 -17.79 -7.41
N THR A 262 11.45 -18.32 -8.57
CA THR A 262 12.28 -19.54 -8.69
C THR A 262 13.54 -19.29 -9.52
N ASP A 263 13.90 -18.01 -9.70
CA ASP A 263 15.08 -17.61 -10.46
C ASP A 263 16.31 -17.53 -9.56
N GLY A 264 17.51 -17.62 -10.16
CA GLY A 264 18.77 -17.64 -9.40
C GLY A 264 19.00 -16.39 -8.54
N LYS A 265 18.43 -15.24 -8.90
CA LYS A 265 18.59 -14.01 -8.08
C LYS A 265 17.83 -14.10 -6.78
N PHE A 266 16.76 -14.90 -6.71
CA PHE A 266 16.05 -15.17 -5.46
C PHE A 266 16.88 -16.07 -4.54
N GLU A 267 17.51 -17.11 -5.10
CA GLU A 267 18.37 -18.05 -4.34
C GLU A 267 19.64 -17.39 -3.77
N GLU A 268 20.10 -16.29 -4.39
CA GLU A 268 21.24 -15.50 -3.93
C GLU A 268 20.94 -14.57 -2.74
N LEU A 269 19.67 -14.39 -2.37
CA LEU A 269 19.28 -13.46 -1.30
C LEU A 269 19.47 -14.08 0.09
N ASP A 270 20.12 -13.34 0.99
CA ASP A 270 20.09 -13.64 2.42
C ASP A 270 18.83 -13.06 3.07
N LEU A 271 17.76 -13.85 3.07
CA LEU A 271 16.46 -13.49 3.66
C LEU A 271 16.28 -14.04 5.09
N GLY A 272 17.20 -14.88 5.57
CA GLY A 272 17.18 -15.52 6.89
C GLY A 272 17.89 -14.70 7.98
N GLY A 273 18.60 -13.63 7.60
CA GLY A 273 19.37 -12.75 8.47
C GLY A 273 18.56 -11.85 9.42
N GLY A 274 17.58 -12.41 10.14
CA GLY A 274 17.13 -11.82 11.39
C GLY A 274 18.15 -12.11 12.48
N LYS A 275 18.43 -11.16 13.38
CA LYS A 275 18.98 -11.50 14.71
C LYS A 275 18.00 -12.45 15.38
N GLY A 276 18.16 -13.75 15.14
CA GLY A 276 17.48 -14.78 15.88
C GLY A 276 17.96 -14.68 17.31
N ASP A 277 17.03 -14.50 18.24
CA ASP A 277 17.20 -15.06 19.57
C ASP A 277 17.58 -16.52 19.36
N ALA A 278 18.85 -16.81 19.63
CA ALA A 278 19.44 -18.13 19.54
C ALA A 278 18.89 -18.98 20.69
N ASN A 279 17.61 -19.33 20.65
CA ASN A 279 17.05 -20.38 21.50
C ASN A 279 15.67 -20.86 21.03
N MET A 280 15.59 -21.51 19.87
CA MET A 280 14.51 -22.46 19.65
C MET A 280 15.01 -23.69 18.90
N LEU A 281 14.86 -24.83 19.58
CA LEU A 281 15.04 -26.21 19.14
C LEU A 281 16.49 -26.73 19.13
N SER A 282 17.09 -26.84 20.32
CA SER A 282 17.98 -27.98 20.56
C SER A 282 17.12 -29.24 20.72
N PRO A 283 17.38 -30.33 19.96
CA PRO A 283 16.75 -31.60 20.24
C PRO A 283 17.33 -32.11 21.57
N SER A 284 16.48 -32.25 22.59
CA SER A 284 16.85 -32.98 23.79
C SER A 284 17.05 -34.45 23.42
N SER A 285 18.27 -34.83 23.07
CA SER A 285 18.66 -36.24 22.97
C SER A 285 18.59 -36.85 24.37
N SER A 286 17.56 -37.66 24.59
CA SER A 286 17.43 -38.51 25.77
C SER A 286 18.12 -39.84 25.46
N HIS A 287 19.23 -40.10 26.14
CA HIS A 287 19.69 -41.45 26.50
C HIS A 287 20.40 -41.37 27.85
#